data_AF-A0A7S2YSY6-F1
#
_entry.id   AF-A0A7S2YSY6-F1
#
_cell.length_a   1.000
_cell.length_b   1.000
_cell.length_c   1.000
_cell.angle_alpha   90.00
_cell.angle_beta   90.00
_cell.angle_gamma   90.00
#
_symmetry.space_group_name_H-M   'P 1'
#
loop_
_entity.id
_entity.type
_entity.pdbx_description
1 polymer ?
#
loop_
_entity_poly.entity_id
_entity_poly.type
_entity_poly.pdbx_seq_one_letter_code
_entity_poly.pdbx_strand_id
1 'polypeptide(L)'
;MRHLSICSYSYFFLIGGVIGFQPSSFKHGIIMTLTSSSTSTPASDTPVFDEASYEKDRLSKDAKAMKNMQQQAETEFAKLRTPWKWVIRQRIWDLMEEKDLARFPRPVHHRIPNFVGADRAAARLATLEEFQSAQCIKVNPDTPQRPVRHCVLEQGKLLLTPQPRLRTGFFSTLQMKTLPSLVEV
;
A
#
# COMPACT_ATOMS: atom_id res chain seq x y z
N MET A 1 14.81 -11.22 17.84
CA MET A 1 14.21 -10.01 18.44
C MET A 1 12.86 -9.78 17.78
N ARG A 2 11.74 -9.89 18.51
CA ARG A 2 10.41 -9.63 17.97
C ARG A 2 10.11 -8.14 18.12
N HIS A 3 10.01 -7.41 17.01
CA HIS A 3 9.66 -5.98 16.99
C HIS A 3 8.15 -5.83 16.86
N LEU A 4 7.51 -5.19 17.85
CA LEU A 4 6.08 -4.87 17.78
C LEU A 4 5.93 -3.46 17.18
N SER A 5 5.38 -3.40 15.97
CA SER A 5 5.00 -2.14 15.31
C SER A 5 3.53 -1.87 15.58
N ILE A 6 3.25 -0.91 16.45
CA ILE A 6 1.87 -0.42 16.68
C ILE A 6 1.67 0.74 15.71
N CYS A 7 1.39 0.43 14.45
CA CYS A 7 1.07 1.44 13.44
C CYS A 7 0.14 0.88 12.37
N SER A 8 -1.16 1.17 12.50
CA SER A 8 -2.07 1.12 11.35
C SER A 8 -1.80 2.36 10.49
N TYR A 9 -1.00 2.21 9.43
CA TYR A 9 -1.06 3.07 8.24
C TYR A 9 -0.43 2.32 7.06
N SER A 10 -1.28 1.70 6.24
CA SER A 10 -0.90 1.10 4.95
C SER A 10 -0.55 2.22 3.96
N TYR A 11 0.74 2.52 3.82
CA TYR A 11 1.28 3.11 2.60
C TYR A 11 1.95 1.99 1.81
N PHE A 12 1.19 1.42 0.87
CA PHE A 12 1.68 0.44 -0.08
C PHE A 12 2.27 1.22 -1.26
N PHE A 13 3.59 1.33 -1.31
CA PHE A 13 4.31 1.65 -2.55
C PHE A 13 4.52 0.32 -3.29
N LEU A 14 3.78 0.11 -4.37
CA LEU A 14 3.93 -1.05 -5.24
C LEU A 14 5.17 -0.88 -6.11
N ILE A 15 6.13 -1.74 -5.82
CA ILE A 15 7.34 -2.09 -6.57
C ILE A 15 6.95 -2.53 -7.99
N GLY A 16 7.64 -1.96 -8.99
CA GLY A 16 7.45 -2.29 -10.41
C GLY A 16 7.82 -3.74 -10.70
N GLY A 17 6.85 -4.51 -11.18
CA GLY A 17 7.04 -5.86 -11.69
C GLY A 17 7.54 -5.82 -13.12
N VAL A 18 8.76 -6.31 -13.33
CA VAL A 18 9.31 -6.66 -14.65
C VAL A 18 8.60 -7.94 -15.11
N ILE A 19 7.79 -7.83 -16.17
CA ILE A 19 7.15 -9.00 -16.79
C ILE A 19 8.22 -9.70 -17.64
N GLY A 20 8.71 -10.83 -17.14
CA GLY A 20 9.58 -11.74 -17.88
C GLY A 20 8.80 -12.42 -19.01
N PHE A 21 9.24 -12.17 -20.24
CA PHE A 21 8.76 -12.81 -21.46
C PHE A 21 9.37 -14.22 -21.56
N GLN A 22 8.55 -15.27 -21.43
CA GLN A 22 8.95 -16.65 -21.75
C GLN A 22 8.65 -16.93 -23.24
N PRO A 23 9.64 -17.31 -24.07
CA PRO A 23 9.38 -17.85 -25.39
C PRO A 23 9.13 -19.36 -25.27
N SER A 24 7.89 -19.78 -25.55
CA SER A 24 7.51 -21.18 -25.60
C SER A 24 8.04 -21.86 -26.86
N SER A 25 8.97 -22.79 -26.64
CA SER A 25 9.14 -24.08 -27.33
C SER A 25 9.05 -24.11 -28.86
N PHE A 26 10.24 -24.05 -29.47
CA PHE A 26 10.58 -24.70 -30.73
C PHE A 26 9.94 -26.10 -30.84
N LYS A 27 9.24 -26.37 -31.93
CA LYS A 27 9.03 -27.72 -32.45
C LYS A 27 9.69 -27.84 -33.82
N HIS A 28 10.55 -28.84 -33.91
CA HIS A 28 11.33 -29.26 -35.06
C HIS A 28 10.42 -29.67 -36.24
N GLY A 29 10.88 -29.42 -37.46
CA GLY A 29 10.17 -29.88 -38.66
C GLY A 29 10.93 -29.69 -39.96
N ILE A 30 11.96 -30.53 -40.18
CA ILE A 30 12.32 -31.18 -41.45
C ILE A 30 12.87 -30.30 -42.59
N ILE A 31 14.17 -30.53 -42.85
CA ILE A 31 14.86 -30.33 -44.13
C ILE A 31 14.19 -31.22 -45.19
N MET A 32 13.73 -30.63 -46.30
CA MET A 32 13.55 -31.33 -47.58
C MET A 32 13.87 -30.37 -48.73
N THR A 33 15.09 -30.48 -49.24
CA THR A 33 15.48 -30.04 -50.59
C THR A 33 14.78 -30.91 -51.62
N LEU A 34 13.91 -30.35 -52.45
CA LEU A 34 13.53 -30.96 -53.73
C LEU A 34 13.27 -29.89 -54.80
N THR A 35 14.26 -29.78 -55.70
CA THR A 35 14.15 -29.78 -57.17
C THR A 35 12.98 -29.06 -57.84
N SER A 36 13.36 -28.09 -58.67
CA SER A 36 12.59 -27.48 -59.74
C SER A 36 11.97 -28.50 -60.71
N SER A 37 10.68 -28.38 -60.99
CA SER A 37 10.15 -28.54 -62.35
C SER A 37 8.75 -27.94 -62.48
N SER A 38 8.57 -27.30 -63.63
CA SER A 38 7.38 -26.65 -64.17
C SER A 38 6.19 -27.60 -64.35
N THR A 39 4.96 -27.11 -64.16
CA THR A 39 3.92 -26.90 -65.21
C THR A 39 2.50 -26.95 -64.64
N SER A 40 1.65 -26.15 -65.30
CA SER A 40 0.18 -26.20 -65.36
C SER A 40 -0.64 -25.81 -64.13
N THR A 41 -1.31 -24.67 -64.27
CA THR A 41 -2.47 -24.20 -63.54
C THR A 41 -3.59 -25.25 -63.55
N PRO A 42 -4.36 -25.35 -62.45
CA PRO A 42 -5.81 -25.36 -62.59
C PRO A 42 -6.43 -24.22 -61.78
N ALA A 43 -7.57 -23.75 -62.28
CA ALA A 43 -8.38 -22.70 -61.70
C ALA A 43 -8.59 -22.90 -60.19
N SER A 44 -8.24 -21.88 -59.42
CA SER A 44 -8.76 -21.72 -58.06
C SER A 44 -9.26 -20.29 -57.94
N ASP A 45 -10.55 -20.14 -57.64
CA ASP A 45 -11.09 -18.93 -57.01
C ASP A 45 -10.46 -18.80 -55.62
N THR A 46 -9.16 -18.56 -55.56
CA THR A 46 -8.47 -18.19 -54.32
C THR A 46 -8.55 -16.68 -54.21
N PRO A 47 -9.25 -16.14 -53.19
CA PRO A 47 -9.30 -14.70 -53.01
C PRO A 47 -7.86 -14.18 -52.83
N VAL A 48 -7.46 -13.25 -53.68
CA VAL A 48 -6.15 -12.58 -53.60
C VAL A 48 -6.07 -11.91 -52.23
N PHE A 49 -5.13 -12.39 -51.41
CA PHE A 49 -4.92 -11.86 -50.05
C PHE A 49 -4.33 -10.45 -50.15
N ASP A 50 -5.15 -9.44 -49.85
CA ASP A 50 -4.71 -8.05 -49.74
C ASP A 50 -4.05 -7.82 -48.37
N GLU A 51 -2.73 -7.92 -48.36
CA GLU A 51 -1.90 -7.75 -47.17
C GLU A 51 -2.09 -6.39 -46.50
N ALA A 52 -2.22 -5.31 -47.29
CA ALA A 52 -2.37 -3.96 -46.75
C ALA A 52 -3.73 -3.76 -46.06
N SER A 53 -4.80 -4.33 -46.62
CA SER A 53 -6.12 -4.33 -46.00
C SER A 53 -6.15 -5.15 -44.71
N TYR A 54 -5.51 -6.32 -44.70
CA TYR A 54 -5.39 -7.17 -43.52
C TYR A 54 -4.61 -6.49 -42.39
N GLU A 55 -3.48 -5.83 -42.70
CA GLU A 55 -2.69 -5.12 -41.71
C GLU A 55 -3.46 -3.93 -41.12
N LYS A 56 -4.18 -3.18 -41.94
CA LYS A 56 -5.03 -2.06 -41.49
C LYS A 56 -6.15 -2.54 -40.57
N ASP A 57 -6.80 -3.65 -40.91
CA ASP A 57 -7.84 -4.26 -40.09
C ASP A 57 -7.28 -4.81 -38.76
N ARG A 58 -6.12 -5.47 -38.79
CA ARG A 58 -5.40 -5.93 -37.58
C ARG A 58 -5.07 -4.76 -36.65
N LEU A 59 -4.45 -3.70 -37.18
CA LEU A 59 -4.10 -2.50 -36.41
C LEU A 59 -5.34 -1.81 -35.83
N SER A 60 -6.44 -1.76 -36.59
CA SER A 60 -7.72 -1.21 -36.11
C SER A 60 -8.30 -2.02 -34.96
N LYS A 61 -8.26 -3.36 -35.08
CA LYS A 61 -8.70 -4.30 -34.04
C LYS A 61 -7.85 -4.19 -32.78
N ASP A 62 -6.52 -4.11 -32.93
CA ASP A 62 -5.59 -3.94 -31.81
C ASP A 62 -5.79 -2.59 -31.11
N ALA A 63 -5.96 -1.50 -31.86
CA ALA A 63 -6.25 -0.18 -31.30
C ALA A 63 -7.60 -0.16 -30.55
N LYS A 64 -8.62 -0.85 -31.07
CA LYS A 64 -9.91 -1.00 -30.40
C LYS A 64 -9.78 -1.83 -29.10
N ALA A 65 -9.02 -2.92 -29.14
CA ALA A 65 -8.75 -3.73 -27.95
C ALA A 65 -8.03 -2.93 -26.87
N MET A 66 -7.01 -2.15 -27.23
CA MET A 66 -6.29 -1.28 -26.29
C MET A 66 -7.20 -0.20 -25.68
N LYS A 67 -8.04 0.46 -26.49
CA LYS A 67 -9.01 1.45 -25.99
C LYS A 67 -10.02 0.83 -25.03
N ASN A 68 -10.53 -0.36 -25.34
CA ASN A 68 -11.47 -1.08 -24.48
C ASN A 68 -10.82 -1.46 -23.15
N MET A 69 -9.58 -1.97 -23.17
CA MET A 69 -8.83 -2.28 -21.95
C MET A 69 -8.59 -1.02 -21.10
N GLN A 70 -8.25 0.10 -21.73
CA GLN A 70 -8.08 1.37 -21.03
C GLN A 70 -9.39 1.84 -20.37
N GLN A 71 -10.50 1.82 -21.08
CA GLN A 71 -11.81 2.22 -20.53
C GLN A 71 -12.25 1.31 -19.37
N GLN A 72 -12.00 0.01 -19.48
CA GLN A 72 -12.26 -0.94 -18.39
C GLN A 72 -11.41 -0.61 -17.17
N ALA A 73 -10.10 -0.39 -17.35
CA ALA A 73 -9.20 -0.03 -16.26
C ALA A 73 -9.59 1.31 -15.59
N GLU A 74 -9.94 2.33 -16.38
CA GLU A 74 -10.39 3.63 -15.86
C GLU A 74 -11.71 3.51 -15.09
N THR A 75 -12.66 2.69 -15.58
CA THR A 75 -13.94 2.46 -14.91
C THR A 75 -13.76 1.72 -13.58
N GLU A 76 -12.93 0.66 -13.56
CA GLU A 76 -12.61 -0.07 -12.34
C GLU A 76 -11.86 0.83 -11.33
N PHE A 77 -10.92 1.64 -11.81
CA PHE A 77 -10.21 2.60 -10.97
C PHE A 77 -11.14 3.70 -10.43
N ALA A 78 -12.10 4.18 -11.22
CA ALA A 78 -13.09 5.16 -10.77
C ALA A 78 -13.99 4.63 -9.65
N LYS A 79 -14.35 3.35 -9.66
CA LYS A 79 -15.09 2.71 -8.55
C LYS A 79 -14.29 2.74 -7.24
N LEU A 80 -12.98 2.55 -7.32
CA LEU A 80 -12.05 2.65 -6.18
C LEU A 80 -11.88 4.10 -5.67
N ARG A 81 -12.22 5.12 -6.47
CA ARG A 81 -12.13 6.54 -6.09
C ARG A 81 -13.28 7.01 -5.18
N THR A 82 -14.26 6.16 -4.86
CA THR A 82 -15.21 6.50 -3.80
C THR A 82 -14.42 6.82 -2.53
N PRO A 83 -14.57 8.02 -1.92
CA PRO A 83 -13.77 8.43 -0.79
C PRO A 83 -14.30 7.79 0.50
N TRP A 84 -14.61 6.49 0.47
CA TRP A 84 -15.26 5.77 1.57
C TRP A 84 -14.45 5.87 2.87
N LYS A 85 -13.11 5.90 2.78
CA LYS A 85 -12.22 6.16 3.93
C LYS A 85 -12.43 7.55 4.54
N TRP A 86 -12.72 8.54 3.71
CA TRP A 86 -13.06 9.90 4.17
C TRP A 86 -14.45 9.89 4.83
N VAL A 87 -15.42 9.22 4.22
CA VAL A 87 -16.80 9.13 4.74
C VAL A 87 -16.83 8.52 6.13
N ILE A 88 -16.08 7.42 6.33
CA ILE A 88 -15.95 6.79 7.64
C ILE A 88 -15.25 7.73 8.64
N ARG A 89 -14.14 8.37 8.24
CA ARG A 89 -13.43 9.31 9.12
C ARG A 89 -14.33 10.44 9.61
N GLN A 90 -15.13 11.00 8.72
CA GLN A 90 -16.03 12.11 9.05
C GLN A 90 -17.14 11.66 9.97
N ARG A 91 -17.81 10.54 9.65
CA ARG A 91 -18.80 9.95 10.55
C ARG A 91 -18.25 9.72 11.96
N ILE A 92 -17.02 9.21 12.09
CA ILE A 92 -16.39 8.98 13.40
C ILE A 92 -16.00 10.28 14.08
N TRP A 93 -15.44 11.25 13.35
CA TRP A 93 -15.11 12.57 13.89
C TRP A 93 -16.34 13.29 14.41
N ASP A 94 -17.43 13.34 13.62
CA ASP A 94 -18.69 13.94 14.02
C ASP A 94 -19.26 13.27 15.27
N LEU A 95 -19.28 11.93 15.29
CA LEU A 95 -19.72 11.15 16.45
C LEU A 95 -18.91 11.48 17.72
N MET A 96 -17.59 11.64 17.59
CA MET A 96 -16.72 11.96 18.71
C MET A 96 -16.97 13.37 19.25
N GLU A 97 -17.27 14.34 18.38
CA GLU A 97 -17.59 15.70 18.76
C GLU A 97 -18.99 15.79 19.39
N GLU A 98 -19.99 15.16 18.77
CA GLU A 98 -21.39 15.13 19.22
C GLU A 98 -21.53 14.48 20.61
N LYS A 99 -20.82 13.37 20.84
CA LYS A 99 -20.87 12.62 22.10
C LYS A 99 -19.84 13.05 23.14
N ASP A 100 -19.12 14.14 22.89
CA ASP A 100 -18.06 14.66 23.76
C ASP A 100 -17.00 13.61 24.16
N LEU A 101 -16.68 12.72 23.22
CA LEU A 101 -15.68 11.66 23.41
C LEU A 101 -14.26 12.16 23.15
N ALA A 102 -14.14 13.27 22.41
CA ALA A 102 -12.87 13.86 22.04
C ALA A 102 -12.24 14.65 23.21
N ARG A 103 -10.95 14.45 23.44
CA ARG A 103 -10.15 15.31 24.33
C ARG A 103 -9.40 16.35 23.51
N PHE A 104 -9.00 17.46 24.14
CA PHE A 104 -8.14 18.46 23.51
C PHE A 104 -6.89 17.80 22.88
N PRO A 105 -6.48 18.21 21.65
CA PRO A 105 -6.98 19.35 20.87
C PRO A 105 -8.26 19.08 20.07
N ARG A 106 -9.17 20.07 20.08
CA ARG A 106 -10.41 20.12 19.26
C ARG A 106 -10.35 21.28 18.25
N PRO A 107 -11.08 21.22 17.12
CA PRO A 107 -11.89 20.08 16.65
C PRO A 107 -11.01 18.93 16.14
N VAL A 108 -11.57 17.71 16.16
CA VAL A 108 -10.87 16.48 15.77
C VAL A 108 -10.69 16.31 14.26
N HIS A 109 -11.49 16.99 13.44
CA HIS A 109 -11.45 16.86 11.99
C HIS A 109 -10.05 17.15 11.45
N HIS A 110 -9.62 16.33 10.49
CA HIS A 110 -8.30 16.40 9.86
C HIS A 110 -7.11 16.12 10.79
N ARG A 111 -7.35 15.52 11.98
CA ARG A 111 -6.32 15.13 12.96
C ARG A 111 -6.49 13.68 13.40
N ILE A 112 -5.50 13.15 14.12
CA ILE A 112 -5.66 11.92 14.91
C ILE A 112 -6.28 12.33 16.26
N PRO A 113 -7.55 11.99 16.52
CA PRO A 113 -8.26 12.50 17.69
C PRO A 113 -7.70 11.94 18.99
N ASN A 114 -7.53 12.81 19.98
CA ASN A 114 -7.41 12.38 21.36
C ASN A 114 -8.81 12.03 21.91
N PHE A 115 -8.90 11.10 22.85
CA PHE A 115 -10.20 10.58 23.29
C PHE A 115 -10.23 10.24 24.78
N VAL A 116 -11.43 10.28 25.36
CA VAL A 116 -11.70 9.84 26.74
C VAL A 116 -11.43 8.34 26.84
N GLY A 117 -10.59 7.95 27.80
CA GLY A 117 -10.19 6.55 28.00
C GLY A 117 -8.92 6.12 27.26
N ALA A 118 -8.16 7.05 26.66
CA ALA A 118 -6.85 6.76 26.08
C ALA A 118 -5.89 6.08 27.08
N ASP A 119 -5.91 6.51 28.34
CA ASP A 119 -5.10 5.92 29.42
C ASP A 119 -5.51 4.46 29.69
N ARG A 120 -6.82 4.18 29.75
CA ARG A 120 -7.35 2.82 29.91
C ARG A 120 -7.03 1.93 28.70
N ALA A 121 -7.06 2.49 27.49
CA ALA A 121 -6.68 1.78 26.29
C ALA A 121 -5.18 1.40 26.30
N ALA A 122 -4.32 2.31 26.76
CA ALA A 122 -2.90 2.03 26.94
C ALA A 122 -2.65 0.98 28.04
N ALA A 123 -3.38 1.02 29.15
CA ALA A 123 -3.30 -0.01 30.19
C ALA A 123 -3.67 -1.41 29.65
N ARG A 124 -4.73 -1.51 28.83
CA ARG A 124 -5.12 -2.77 28.16
C ARG A 124 -4.10 -3.23 27.12
N LEU A 125 -3.47 -2.30 26.40
CA LEU A 125 -2.39 -2.63 25.48
C LEU A 125 -1.21 -3.26 26.25
N ALA A 126 -0.91 -2.74 27.44
CA ALA A 126 0.19 -3.23 28.28
C ALA A 126 -0.02 -4.63 28.85
N THR A 127 -1.26 -5.13 28.88
CA THR A 127 -1.56 -6.51 29.31
C THR A 127 -1.35 -7.56 28.23
N LEU A 128 -1.12 -7.16 26.97
CA LEU A 128 -0.88 -8.10 25.88
C LEU A 128 0.51 -8.76 26.01
N GLU A 129 0.57 -10.07 25.74
CA GLU A 129 1.82 -10.83 25.82
C GLU A 129 2.89 -10.28 24.88
N GLU A 130 2.49 -9.82 23.69
CA GLU A 130 3.39 -9.20 22.72
C GLU A 130 4.00 -7.90 23.26
N PHE A 131 3.24 -7.13 24.04
CA PHE A 131 3.75 -5.92 24.68
C PHE A 131 4.71 -6.28 25.83
N GLN A 132 4.32 -7.25 26.67
CA GLN A 132 5.12 -7.68 27.82
C GLN A 132 6.46 -8.27 27.38
N SER A 133 6.47 -9.12 26.35
CA SER A 133 7.67 -9.76 25.82
C SER A 133 8.57 -8.81 25.01
N ALA A 134 8.01 -7.76 24.40
CA ALA A 134 8.78 -6.81 23.61
C ALA A 134 9.75 -5.98 24.46
N GLN A 135 11.01 -5.91 24.04
CA GLN A 135 12.04 -5.05 24.65
C GLN A 135 12.16 -3.68 23.97
N CYS A 136 11.64 -3.57 22.74
CA CYS A 136 11.70 -2.37 21.91
C CYS A 136 10.34 -2.17 21.22
N ILE A 137 9.76 -0.99 21.38
CA ILE A 137 8.40 -0.68 20.93
C ILE A 137 8.41 0.67 20.20
N LYS A 138 7.82 0.68 18.99
CA LYS A 138 7.63 1.90 18.22
C LYS A 138 6.25 2.50 18.48
N VAL A 139 6.21 3.79 18.84
CA VAL A 139 4.98 4.54 19.13
C VAL A 139 5.05 5.91 18.46
N ASN A 140 3.95 6.42 17.93
CA ASN A 140 3.93 7.74 17.28
C ASN A 140 3.96 8.89 18.30
N PRO A 141 4.38 10.11 17.89
CA PRO A 141 4.43 11.27 18.77
C PRO A 141 3.05 11.89 19.08
N ASP A 142 1.96 11.39 18.50
CA ASP A 142 0.61 11.96 18.63
C ASP A 142 0.09 11.94 20.07
N THR A 143 -0.70 12.95 20.44
CA THR A 143 -1.31 13.09 21.77
C THR A 143 -2.05 11.84 22.28
N PRO A 144 -2.93 11.16 21.52
CA PRO A 144 -3.61 9.95 21.99
C PRO A 144 -2.66 8.80 22.35
N GLN A 145 -1.44 8.78 21.82
CA GLN A 145 -0.45 7.73 22.11
C GLN A 145 0.55 8.14 23.21
N ARG A 146 0.39 9.32 23.82
CA ARG A 146 1.18 9.74 24.99
C ARG A 146 1.10 8.71 26.14
N PRO A 147 -0.07 8.16 26.52
CA PRO A 147 -0.13 7.18 27.60
C PRO A 147 0.60 5.87 27.26
N VAL A 148 0.59 5.46 25.98
CA VAL A 148 1.35 4.29 25.52
C VAL A 148 2.84 4.54 25.66
N ARG A 149 3.35 5.70 25.23
CA ARG A 149 4.77 6.06 25.39
C ARG A 149 5.19 6.07 26.85
N HIS A 150 4.34 6.59 27.74
CA HIS A 150 4.59 6.55 29.18
C HIS A 150 4.73 5.12 29.69
N CYS A 151 3.78 4.25 29.35
CA CYS A 151 3.80 2.85 29.77
C CYS A 151 5.03 2.08 29.27
N VAL A 152 5.47 2.33 28.03
CA VAL A 152 6.71 1.75 27.48
C VAL A 152 7.92 2.14 28.33
N LEU A 153 8.02 3.42 28.69
CA LEU A 153 9.13 3.93 29.51
C LEU A 153 9.05 3.41 30.95
N GLU A 154 7.89 3.45 31.60
CA GLU A 154 7.70 2.91 32.96
C GLU A 154 8.13 1.44 33.09
N GLN A 155 7.93 0.64 32.04
CA GLN A 155 8.37 -0.76 32.00
C GLN A 155 9.84 -0.94 31.59
N GLY A 156 10.61 0.14 31.49
CA GLY A 156 12.04 0.11 31.18
C GLY A 156 12.38 -0.32 29.74
N LYS A 157 11.40 -0.31 28.83
CA LYS A 157 11.58 -0.75 27.43
C LYS A 157 12.18 0.36 26.57
N LEU A 158 12.80 -0.01 25.45
CA LEU A 158 13.27 0.94 24.44
C LEU A 158 12.10 1.51 23.65
N LEU A 159 11.90 2.83 23.71
CA LEU A 159 10.90 3.54 22.94
C LEU A 159 11.51 4.08 21.64
N LEU A 160 10.88 3.78 20.50
CA LEU A 160 11.17 4.40 19.21
C LEU A 160 10.02 5.34 18.81
N THR A 161 10.33 6.60 18.54
CA THR A 161 9.34 7.59 18.06
C THR A 161 9.77 8.15 16.70
N PRO A 162 8.93 8.10 15.64
CA PRO A 162 9.27 8.69 14.35
C PRO A 162 9.61 10.18 14.46
N GLN A 163 10.66 10.61 13.75
CA GLN A 163 11.03 12.03 13.72
C GLN A 163 10.28 12.79 12.63
N PRO A 164 9.58 13.88 12.98
CA PRO A 164 9.03 14.79 11.98
C PRO A 164 10.15 15.34 11.10
N ARG A 165 9.92 15.36 9.77
CA ARG A 165 10.82 16.00 8.78
C ARG A 165 12.22 15.37 8.64
N LEU A 166 12.44 14.17 9.19
CA LEU A 166 13.61 13.30 8.95
C LEU A 166 15.00 13.97 9.08
N ARG A 167 15.16 14.99 9.93
CA ARG A 167 16.38 15.81 9.98
C ARG A 167 17.62 15.09 10.52
N THR A 168 17.44 14.13 11.42
CA THR A 168 18.53 13.49 12.17
C THR A 168 18.47 11.96 12.15
N GLY A 169 17.55 11.39 11.36
CA GLY A 169 17.28 9.95 11.29
C GLY A 169 15.79 9.64 11.17
N PHE A 170 15.45 8.35 11.15
CA PHE A 170 14.07 7.88 11.07
C PHE A 170 13.34 7.90 12.42
N PHE A 171 14.06 7.58 13.52
CA PHE A 171 13.48 7.43 14.85
C PHE A 171 14.34 8.11 15.92
N SER A 172 13.69 8.73 16.89
CA SER A 172 14.28 9.03 18.19
C SER A 172 14.15 7.82 19.10
N THR A 173 15.24 7.49 19.77
CA THR A 173 15.33 6.42 20.77
C THR A 173 15.26 7.03 22.17
N LEU A 174 14.47 6.41 23.06
CA LEU A 174 14.36 6.85 24.45
C LEU A 174 14.30 5.66 25.40
N GLN A 175 15.00 5.76 26.53
CA GLN A 175 14.93 4.82 27.65
C GLN A 175 14.89 5.61 28.97
N MET A 176 14.34 5.03 30.03
CA MET A 176 14.28 5.70 31.34
C MET A 176 15.66 6.12 31.85
N LYS A 177 16.66 5.25 31.71
CA LYS A 177 18.04 5.53 32.15
C LYS A 177 18.73 6.68 31.40
N THR A 178 18.23 7.04 30.22
CA THR A 178 18.81 8.12 29.39
C THR A 178 18.07 9.44 29.60
N LEU A 179 16.96 9.45 30.33
CA LEU A 179 16.28 10.68 30.68
C LEU A 179 17.10 11.43 31.72
N PRO A 180 17.27 12.75 31.59
CA PRO A 180 17.89 13.54 32.64
C PRO A 180 17.07 13.34 33.92
N SER A 181 17.74 12.97 35.02
CA SER A 181 17.09 12.95 36.32
C SER A 181 16.54 14.35 36.60
N LEU A 182 15.27 14.43 37.03
CA LEU A 182 14.70 15.65 37.56
C LEU A 182 15.41 15.98 38.88
N VAL A 183 16.63 16.50 38.79
CA VAL A 183 17.34 17.12 39.90
C VAL A 183 16.91 18.59 39.88
N GLU A 184 16.04 18.89 40.84
CA GLU A 184 15.78 20.18 41.50
C GLU A 184 15.76 21.45 40.63
N VAL A 185 14.55 21.97 40.42
CA VAL A 185 14.28 23.41 40.30
C VAL A 185 13.29 23.78 41.39
#